data_AF-A0A5C9EJ42-F1
#
_entry.id   AF-A0A5C9EJ42-F1
#
_cell.length_a   1.000
_cell.length_b   1.000
_cell.length_c   1.000
_cell.angle_alpha   90.00
_cell.angle_beta   90.00
_cell.angle_gamma   90.00
#
_symmetry.space_group_name_H-M   'P 1'
#
loop_
_entity.id
_entity.type
_entity.pdbx_description
1 polymer ?
#
loop_
_entity_poly.entity_id
_entity_poly.type
_entity_poly.pdbx_seq_one_letter_code
_entity_poly.pdbx_strand_id
1 'polypeptide(L)'
;MTSQDANYNYKKKQEKEAFGADGRFQAIKNNWKLVIFLGWTIITFLLILSGDAQSFFAGIGVLISALSTLIFWIFRTKLPFKGKEEKSTIRWKYIFLGSMGAFWVELEFWILEKLTGVRLAADSNLIINMVVMMPWYVAMIATLWYVSNKYEYSYFEILLLGGIYDFCADGIIGSLFSGQFSLGTLLLLIIIFPQFVLCYSFMVIPATYYLKIQEFEIHTKKNFNKYIWALLPLIVLFIWTLSINIYSGIILTI
;
A
#
# COMPACT_ATOMS: atom_id res chain seq x y z
N MET A 1 37.82 19.80 -11.79
CA MET A 1 36.62 19.33 -11.07
C MET A 1 35.44 20.14 -11.56
N THR A 2 34.49 19.49 -12.23
CA THR A 2 33.31 20.20 -12.75
C THR A 2 32.34 20.50 -11.60
N SER A 3 31.46 21.49 -11.74
CA SER A 3 30.46 21.83 -10.71
C SER A 3 29.51 20.65 -10.41
N GLN A 4 29.37 19.70 -11.34
CA GLN A 4 28.60 18.47 -11.16
C GLN A 4 29.30 17.47 -10.20
N ASP A 5 30.63 17.35 -10.27
CA ASP A 5 31.42 16.47 -9.39
C ASP A 5 31.41 16.96 -7.93
N ALA A 6 31.36 18.28 -7.73
CA ALA A 6 31.24 18.90 -6.41
C ALA A 6 29.85 18.66 -5.80
N ASN A 7 28.78 18.77 -6.59
CA ASN A 7 27.40 18.57 -6.14
C ASN A 7 27.10 17.09 -5.82
N TYR A 8 27.67 16.17 -6.60
CA TYR A 8 27.59 14.72 -6.34
C TYR A 8 28.26 14.34 -5.01
N ASN A 9 29.46 14.85 -4.74
CA ASN A 9 30.17 14.57 -3.49
C ASN A 9 29.48 15.20 -2.26
N TYR A 10 28.82 16.36 -2.43
CA TYR A 10 28.08 16.99 -1.35
C TYR A 10 26.83 16.19 -0.94
N LYS A 11 26.05 15.70 -1.91
CA LYS A 11 24.91 14.80 -1.66
C LYS A 11 25.33 13.51 -0.95
N LYS A 12 26.42 12.88 -1.42
CA LYS A 12 26.94 11.63 -0.86
C LYS A 12 27.49 11.80 0.57
N LYS A 13 27.96 13.00 0.92
CA LYS A 13 28.42 13.35 2.28
C LYS A 13 27.24 13.56 3.23
N GLN A 14 26.19 14.28 2.80
CA GLN A 14 24.96 14.39 3.59
C GLN A 14 24.24 13.04 3.79
N GLU A 15 24.27 12.15 2.79
CA GLU A 15 23.77 10.78 2.92
C GLU A 15 24.67 9.88 3.79
N LYS A 16 25.92 10.24 4.09
CA LYS A 16 26.74 9.51 5.06
C LYS A 16 26.51 10.03 6.49
N GLU A 17 26.41 11.34 6.65
CA GLU A 17 26.22 11.99 7.95
C GLU A 17 24.79 11.78 8.51
N ALA A 18 23.77 11.70 7.65
CA ALA A 18 22.40 11.38 8.06
C ALA A 18 22.18 9.91 8.47
N PHE A 19 23.16 9.01 8.28
CA PHE A 19 22.99 7.56 8.44
C PHE A 19 23.79 6.92 9.58
N GLY A 20 24.54 7.72 10.35
CA GLY A 20 24.96 7.34 11.71
C GLY A 20 23.74 7.08 12.59
N ALA A 21 23.90 6.31 13.68
CA ALA A 21 22.80 5.99 14.60
C ALA A 21 22.06 7.27 15.08
N ASP A 22 22.81 8.35 15.31
CA ASP A 22 22.28 9.66 15.71
C ASP A 22 21.55 10.42 14.58
N GLY A 23 22.01 10.26 13.33
CA GLY A 23 21.38 10.86 12.15
C GLY A 23 20.02 10.22 11.80
N ARG A 24 19.85 8.92 12.08
CA ARG A 24 18.58 8.21 11.88
C ARG A 24 17.48 8.72 12.83
N PHE A 25 17.83 9.05 14.07
CA PHE A 25 16.88 9.65 15.02
C PHE A 25 16.57 11.11 14.71
N GLN A 26 17.56 11.91 14.26
CA GLN A 26 17.30 13.28 13.80
C GLN A 26 16.44 13.34 12.53
N ALA A 27 16.60 12.39 11.59
CA ALA A 27 15.76 12.28 10.42
C ALA A 27 14.29 11.93 10.75
N ILE A 28 14.04 11.26 11.88
CA ILE A 28 12.67 10.99 12.38
C ILE A 28 12.06 12.27 12.97
N LYS A 29 12.84 13.04 13.75
CA LYS A 29 12.37 14.25 14.44
C LYS A 29 11.89 15.36 13.49
N ASN A 30 12.46 15.44 12.28
CA ASN A 30 12.07 16.44 11.26
C ASN A 30 11.14 15.90 10.17
N ASN A 31 10.68 14.64 10.26
CA ASN A 31 9.84 14.04 9.23
C ASN A 31 8.39 13.89 9.71
N TRP A 32 7.65 15.00 9.68
CA TRP A 32 6.24 15.08 10.08
C TRP A 32 5.35 14.00 9.44
N LYS A 33 5.70 13.51 8.25
CA LYS A 33 4.96 12.43 7.56
C LYS A 33 5.07 11.10 8.29
N LEU A 34 6.25 10.79 8.83
CA LEU A 34 6.46 9.62 9.67
C LEU A 34 5.72 9.76 11.01
N VAL A 35 5.71 10.97 11.58
CA VAL A 35 4.93 11.27 12.80
C VAL A 35 3.44 11.01 12.56
N ILE A 36 2.89 11.45 11.41
CA ILE A 36 1.50 11.15 11.05
C ILE A 36 1.27 9.64 10.90
N PHE A 37 2.16 8.92 10.20
CA PHE A 37 2.03 7.47 10.03
C PHE A 37 2.04 6.72 11.39
N LEU A 38 2.95 7.11 12.29
CA LEU A 38 3.01 6.57 13.66
C LEU A 38 1.77 6.97 14.47
N GLY A 39 1.29 8.21 14.33
CA GLY A 39 0.06 8.67 14.94
C GLY A 39 -1.15 7.85 14.49
N TRP A 40 -1.28 7.57 13.20
CA TRP A 40 -2.29 6.67 12.65
C TRP A 40 -2.16 5.25 13.17
N THR A 41 -0.93 4.75 13.34
CA THR A 41 -0.67 3.43 13.94
C THR A 41 -1.16 3.38 15.38
N ILE A 42 -0.89 4.42 16.17
CA ILE A 42 -1.36 4.52 17.57
C ILE A 42 -2.88 4.66 17.63
N ILE A 43 -3.48 5.53 16.81
CA ILE A 43 -4.95 5.69 16.76
C ILE A 43 -5.60 4.35 16.40
N THR A 44 -5.07 3.66 15.40
CA THR A 44 -5.52 2.32 15.00
C THR A 44 -5.42 1.36 16.18
N PHE A 45 -4.26 1.27 16.84
CA PHE A 45 -4.09 0.45 18.04
C PHE A 45 -5.13 0.75 19.13
N LEU A 46 -5.44 2.02 19.38
CA LEU A 46 -6.45 2.41 20.38
C LEU A 46 -7.87 2.01 19.98
N LEU A 47 -8.24 2.17 18.70
CA LEU A 47 -9.56 1.77 18.18
C LEU A 47 -9.77 0.25 18.25
N ILE A 48 -8.69 -0.51 18.10
CA ILE A 48 -8.70 -1.98 18.17
C ILE A 48 -9.06 -2.48 19.56
N LEU A 49 -8.59 -1.80 20.62
CA LEU A 49 -8.86 -2.20 22.01
C LEU A 49 -10.34 -2.10 22.41
N SER A 50 -11.16 -1.36 21.66
CA SER A 50 -12.60 -1.18 21.93
C SER A 50 -13.51 -2.08 21.08
N GLY A 51 -12.96 -2.90 20.18
CA GLY A 51 -13.73 -3.70 19.23
C GLY A 51 -14.18 -5.07 19.77
N ASP A 52 -15.06 -5.72 19.01
CA ASP A 52 -15.34 -7.14 19.17
C ASP A 52 -14.14 -8.00 18.72
N ALA A 53 -14.21 -9.33 18.89
CA ALA A 53 -13.10 -10.22 18.55
C ALA A 53 -12.67 -10.08 17.07
N GLN A 54 -13.62 -9.91 16.15
CA GLN A 54 -13.34 -9.72 14.73
C GLN A 54 -12.58 -8.42 14.47
N SER A 55 -13.08 -7.30 14.99
CA SER A 55 -12.44 -5.99 14.85
C SER A 55 -11.07 -5.96 15.52
N PHE A 56 -10.93 -6.65 16.67
CA PHE A 56 -9.68 -6.74 17.40
C PHE A 56 -8.60 -7.45 16.58
N PHE A 57 -8.88 -8.65 16.07
CA PHE A 57 -7.89 -9.42 15.30
C PHE A 57 -7.64 -8.85 13.91
N ALA A 58 -8.66 -8.26 13.25
CA ALA A 58 -8.47 -7.52 12.01
C ALA A 58 -7.49 -6.35 12.23
N GLY A 59 -7.68 -5.65 13.34
CA GLY A 59 -6.77 -4.63 13.83
C GLY A 59 -5.33 -5.09 14.00
N ILE A 60 -5.12 -6.25 14.61
CA ILE A 60 -3.79 -6.84 14.76
C ILE A 60 -3.15 -7.06 13.38
N GLY A 61 -3.90 -7.57 12.39
CA GLY A 61 -3.42 -7.69 11.01
C GLY A 61 -2.92 -6.35 10.46
N VAL A 62 -3.75 -5.30 10.55
CA VAL A 62 -3.38 -3.94 10.13
C VAL A 62 -2.10 -3.43 10.81
N LEU A 63 -1.90 -3.73 12.10
CA LEU A 63 -0.69 -3.38 12.82
C LEU A 63 0.54 -4.16 12.33
N ILE A 64 0.40 -5.45 12.01
CA ILE A 64 1.49 -6.25 11.43
C ILE A 64 1.87 -5.70 10.05
N SER A 65 0.90 -5.32 9.22
CA SER A 65 1.13 -4.59 7.97
C SER A 65 1.91 -3.28 8.17
N ALA A 66 1.48 -2.45 9.12
CA ALA A 66 2.17 -1.19 9.45
C ALA A 66 3.61 -1.43 9.92
N LEU A 67 3.82 -2.43 10.79
CA LEU A 67 5.14 -2.83 11.29
C LEU A 67 6.02 -3.36 10.16
N SER A 68 5.47 -4.14 9.24
CA SER A 68 6.18 -4.65 8.06
C SER A 68 6.67 -3.50 7.19
N THR A 69 5.86 -2.46 6.98
CA THR A 69 6.26 -1.23 6.30
C THR A 69 7.36 -0.48 7.04
N LEU A 70 7.28 -0.39 8.37
CA LEU A 70 8.32 0.26 9.18
C LEU A 70 9.64 -0.51 9.11
N ILE A 71 9.61 -1.84 9.21
CA ILE A 71 10.78 -2.71 9.08
C ILE A 71 11.39 -2.52 7.69
N PHE A 72 10.59 -2.63 6.63
CA PHE A 72 11.06 -2.35 5.27
C PHE A 72 11.71 -0.97 5.20
N TRP A 73 11.05 0.06 5.72
CA TRP A 73 11.56 1.42 5.69
C TRP A 73 12.91 1.52 6.40
N ILE A 74 13.08 0.94 7.58
CA ILE A 74 14.35 0.96 8.33
C ILE A 74 15.47 0.28 7.55
N PHE A 75 15.19 -0.84 6.87
CA PHE A 75 16.21 -1.64 6.19
C PHE A 75 16.36 -1.37 4.68
N ARG A 76 15.54 -0.49 4.10
CA ARG A 76 15.45 -0.25 2.64
C ARG A 76 16.79 0.05 1.96
N THR A 77 17.71 0.74 2.63
CA THR A 77 19.00 1.15 2.04
C THR A 77 20.00 0.00 1.89
N LYS A 78 19.75 -1.13 2.55
CA LYS A 78 20.55 -2.35 2.42
C LYS A 78 20.08 -3.25 1.27
N LEU A 79 18.93 -2.94 0.65
CA LEU A 79 18.38 -3.76 -0.42
C LEU A 79 19.21 -3.60 -1.70
N PRO A 80 19.43 -4.69 -2.47
CA PRO A 80 20.32 -4.70 -3.63
C PRO A 80 19.64 -4.11 -4.89
N PHE A 81 18.87 -3.05 -4.74
CA PHE A 81 18.12 -2.43 -5.84
C PHE A 81 18.90 -1.35 -6.60
N LYS A 82 20.24 -1.38 -6.52
CA LYS A 82 21.10 -0.36 -7.12
C LYS A 82 21.51 -0.76 -8.54
N GLY A 83 21.39 0.18 -9.47
CA GLY A 83 21.79 0.00 -10.87
C GLY A 83 20.78 0.65 -11.79
N LYS A 84 21.20 0.97 -13.02
CA LYS A 84 20.28 1.38 -14.09
C LYS A 84 19.74 0.12 -14.73
N GLU A 85 18.42 -0.04 -14.71
CA GLU A 85 17.73 -1.16 -15.35
C GLU A 85 16.90 -0.69 -16.54
N GLU A 86 16.60 -1.61 -17.45
CA GLU A 86 15.68 -1.34 -18.55
C GLU A 86 14.26 -1.09 -18.04
N LYS A 87 13.52 -0.22 -18.73
CA LYS A 87 12.15 0.17 -18.33
C LYS A 87 11.21 -1.04 -18.15
N SER A 88 11.33 -2.05 -19.01
CA SER A 88 10.53 -3.27 -18.91
C SER A 88 10.80 -4.04 -17.62
N THR A 89 12.08 -4.17 -17.26
CA THR A 89 12.51 -4.82 -16.01
C THR A 89 12.03 -4.05 -14.79
N ILE A 90 12.10 -2.72 -14.82
CA ILE A 90 11.57 -1.86 -13.75
C ILE A 90 10.07 -2.06 -13.57
N ARG A 91 9.31 -2.10 -14.68
CA ARG A 91 7.87 -2.37 -14.65
C ARG A 91 7.56 -3.68 -13.94
N TRP A 92 8.19 -4.77 -14.39
CA TRP A 92 7.88 -6.10 -13.85
C TRP A 92 8.32 -6.26 -12.40
N LYS A 93 9.48 -5.70 -12.01
CA LYS A 93 9.91 -5.70 -10.60
C LYS A 93 9.01 -4.85 -9.71
N TYR A 94 8.54 -3.70 -10.19
CA TYR A 94 7.56 -2.90 -9.46
C TYR A 94 6.27 -3.69 -9.21
N ILE A 95 5.73 -4.29 -10.27
CA ILE A 95 4.50 -5.11 -10.19
C ILE A 95 4.72 -6.27 -9.24
N PHE A 96 5.81 -7.01 -9.40
CA PHE A 96 6.16 -8.14 -8.57
C PHE A 96 6.29 -7.76 -7.09
N LEU A 97 7.02 -6.69 -6.75
CA LEU A 97 7.19 -6.24 -5.37
C LEU A 97 5.85 -5.82 -4.75
N GLY A 98 5.01 -5.11 -5.50
CA GLY A 98 3.68 -4.73 -5.03
C GLY A 98 2.79 -5.95 -4.82
N SER A 99 2.77 -6.89 -5.76
CA SER A 99 2.01 -8.14 -5.66
C SER A 99 2.49 -9.04 -4.53
N MET A 100 3.80 -9.10 -4.26
CA MET A 100 4.33 -9.80 -3.09
C MET A 100 3.90 -9.14 -1.77
N GLY A 101 3.81 -7.81 -1.75
CA GLY A 101 3.24 -7.08 -0.61
C GLY A 101 1.76 -7.40 -0.41
N ALA A 102 0.96 -7.47 -1.49
CA ALA A 102 -0.45 -7.87 -1.41
C ALA A 102 -0.61 -9.30 -0.89
N PHE A 103 0.18 -10.24 -1.42
CA PHE A 103 0.24 -11.61 -0.93
C PHE A 103 0.61 -11.67 0.56
N TRP A 104 1.56 -10.85 1.00
CA TRP A 104 1.96 -10.79 2.40
C TRP A 104 0.80 -10.36 3.30
N VAL A 105 0.07 -9.29 2.93
CA VAL A 105 -1.11 -8.80 3.66
C VAL A 105 -2.17 -9.90 3.79
N GLU A 106 -2.48 -10.59 2.71
CA GLU A 106 -3.47 -11.66 2.76
C GLU A 106 -3.01 -12.88 3.57
N LEU A 107 -1.72 -13.19 3.50
CA LEU A 107 -1.11 -14.27 4.28
C LEU A 107 -1.18 -13.98 5.78
N GLU A 108 -0.90 -12.76 6.23
CA GLU A 108 -0.99 -12.42 7.66
C GLU A 108 -2.42 -12.50 8.20
N PHE A 109 -3.43 -12.02 7.45
CA PHE A 109 -4.84 -12.16 7.86
C PHE A 109 -5.27 -13.63 7.89
N TRP A 110 -4.83 -14.44 6.92
CA TRP A 110 -5.12 -15.87 6.92
C TRP A 110 -4.45 -16.60 8.09
N ILE A 111 -3.18 -16.29 8.41
CA ILE A 111 -2.49 -16.86 9.57
C ILE A 111 -3.24 -16.49 10.86
N LEU A 112 -3.62 -15.23 11.03
CA LEU A 112 -4.37 -14.78 12.20
C LEU A 112 -5.71 -15.49 12.31
N GLU A 113 -6.43 -15.68 11.21
CA GLU A 113 -7.67 -16.48 11.19
C GLU A 113 -7.42 -17.91 11.68
N LYS A 114 -6.35 -18.59 11.20
CA LYS A 114 -6.05 -19.97 11.63
C LYS A 114 -5.61 -20.08 13.09
N LEU A 115 -4.95 -19.05 13.61
CA LEU A 115 -4.52 -19.02 15.02
C LEU A 115 -5.68 -18.72 15.98
N THR A 116 -6.66 -17.92 15.54
CA THR A 116 -7.70 -17.37 16.42
C THR A 116 -9.07 -18.01 16.23
N GLY A 117 -9.31 -18.65 15.09
CA GLY A 117 -10.61 -19.17 14.68
C GLY A 117 -11.61 -18.08 14.25
N VAL A 118 -11.20 -16.80 14.23
CA VAL A 118 -12.02 -15.67 13.81
C VAL A 118 -11.83 -15.45 12.33
N ARG A 119 -12.92 -15.38 11.55
CA ARG A 119 -12.85 -15.14 10.11
C ARG A 119 -12.37 -13.72 9.84
N LEU A 120 -11.23 -13.60 9.17
CA LEU A 120 -10.60 -12.31 8.86
C LEU A 120 -10.33 -12.17 7.37
N ALA A 121 -10.02 -13.27 6.68
CA ALA A 121 -9.83 -13.28 5.25
C ALA A 121 -11.18 -13.33 4.51
N ALA A 122 -11.19 -12.86 3.27
CA ALA A 122 -12.37 -12.98 2.41
C ALA A 122 -12.80 -14.45 2.24
N ASP A 123 -11.83 -15.36 2.09
CA ASP A 123 -12.05 -16.81 2.08
C ASP A 123 -11.10 -17.54 3.03
N SER A 124 -11.61 -18.59 3.69
CA SER A 124 -10.85 -19.43 4.62
C SER A 124 -9.74 -20.27 3.95
N ASN A 125 -9.83 -20.46 2.64
CA ASN A 125 -8.84 -21.11 1.80
C ASN A 125 -7.96 -20.05 1.13
N LEU A 126 -6.70 -19.96 1.59
CA LEU A 126 -5.72 -19.00 1.08
C LEU A 126 -5.54 -19.09 -0.44
N ILE A 127 -5.58 -20.29 -1.02
CA ILE A 127 -5.37 -20.47 -2.47
C ILE A 127 -6.53 -19.87 -3.25
N ILE A 128 -7.77 -20.13 -2.82
CA ILE A 128 -8.96 -19.56 -3.46
C ILE A 128 -8.92 -18.04 -3.33
N ASN A 129 -8.63 -17.55 -2.11
CA ASN A 129 -8.48 -16.12 -1.86
C ASN A 129 -7.44 -15.49 -2.81
N MET A 130 -6.28 -16.12 -2.97
CA MET A 130 -5.24 -15.63 -3.87
C MET A 130 -5.69 -15.63 -5.34
N VAL A 131 -6.33 -16.70 -5.79
CA VAL A 131 -6.81 -16.80 -7.19
C VAL A 131 -7.84 -15.72 -7.51
N VAL A 132 -8.70 -15.38 -6.55
CA VAL A 132 -9.76 -14.38 -6.74
C VAL A 132 -9.21 -12.95 -6.60
N MET A 133 -8.43 -12.68 -5.55
CA MET A 133 -8.00 -11.32 -5.18
C MET A 133 -6.72 -10.86 -5.91
N MET A 134 -5.77 -11.76 -6.18
CA MET A 134 -4.51 -11.37 -6.83
C MET A 134 -4.69 -10.71 -8.21
N PRO A 135 -5.62 -11.14 -9.09
CA PRO A 135 -5.88 -10.44 -10.34
C PRO A 135 -6.17 -8.95 -10.15
N TRP A 136 -6.97 -8.59 -9.14
CA TRP A 136 -7.25 -7.21 -8.77
C TRP A 136 -5.96 -6.51 -8.30
N TYR A 137 -5.24 -7.08 -7.34
CA TYR A 137 -4.01 -6.48 -6.81
C TYR A 137 -2.95 -6.26 -7.89
N VAL A 138 -2.71 -7.24 -8.75
CA VAL A 138 -1.74 -7.14 -9.86
C VAL A 138 -2.15 -6.02 -10.81
N ALA A 139 -3.42 -5.92 -11.17
CA ALA A 139 -3.90 -4.89 -12.10
C ALA A 139 -3.88 -3.48 -11.45
N MET A 140 -4.21 -3.38 -10.17
CA MET A 140 -4.10 -2.14 -9.39
C MET A 140 -2.63 -1.67 -9.29
N ILE A 141 -1.69 -2.56 -8.99
CA ILE A 141 -0.25 -2.22 -8.94
C ILE A 141 0.30 -1.89 -10.34
N ALA A 142 -0.13 -2.60 -11.38
CA ALA A 142 0.29 -2.32 -12.75
C ALA A 142 -0.20 -0.93 -13.23
N THR A 143 -1.43 -0.54 -12.88
CA THR A 143 -1.94 0.80 -13.17
C THR A 143 -1.29 1.87 -12.29
N LEU A 144 -0.99 1.56 -11.02
CA LEU A 144 -0.22 2.45 -10.15
C LEU A 144 1.21 2.68 -10.68
N TRP A 145 1.86 1.66 -11.24
CA TRP A 145 3.15 1.82 -11.94
C TRP A 145 3.02 2.79 -13.11
N TYR A 146 2.02 2.59 -13.96
CA TYR A 146 1.80 3.44 -15.14
C TYR A 146 1.63 4.91 -14.73
N VAL A 147 0.84 5.16 -13.68
CA VAL A 147 0.58 6.50 -13.15
C VAL A 147 1.84 7.08 -12.49
N SER A 148 2.56 6.30 -11.70
CA SER A 148 3.81 6.72 -11.03
C SER A 148 4.97 6.93 -11.99
N ASN A 149 4.94 6.30 -13.16
CA ASN A 149 5.88 6.56 -14.25
C ASN A 149 5.52 7.84 -15.04
N LYS A 150 4.26 8.27 -14.99
CA LYS A 150 3.76 9.45 -15.71
C LYS A 150 3.83 10.73 -14.88
N TYR A 151 3.66 10.63 -13.57
CA TYR A 151 3.68 11.76 -12.65
C TYR A 151 4.50 11.44 -11.40
N GLU A 152 5.16 12.44 -10.84
CA GLU A 152 5.93 12.28 -9.61
C GLU A 152 5.00 12.31 -8.39
N TYR A 153 4.95 11.20 -7.64
CA TYR A 153 4.25 11.12 -6.36
C TYR A 153 5.24 11.02 -5.19
N SER A 154 4.99 11.76 -4.12
CA SER A 154 5.65 11.58 -2.84
C SER A 154 5.22 10.25 -2.19
N TYR A 155 6.04 9.70 -1.29
CA TYR A 155 5.67 8.47 -0.58
C TYR A 155 4.36 8.61 0.20
N PHE A 156 4.10 9.80 0.75
CA PHE A 156 2.87 10.09 1.47
C PHE A 156 1.64 10.11 0.56
N GLU A 157 1.75 10.67 -0.64
CA GLU A 157 0.67 10.60 -1.63
C GLU A 157 0.38 9.15 -2.03
N ILE A 158 1.42 8.33 -2.21
CA ILE A 158 1.25 6.90 -2.49
C ILE A 158 0.59 6.15 -1.33
N LEU A 159 0.95 6.45 -0.07
CA LEU A 159 0.28 5.87 1.10
C LEU A 159 -1.21 6.21 1.12
N LEU A 160 -1.54 7.50 0.91
CA LEU A 160 -2.93 7.94 0.83
C LEU A 160 -3.68 7.24 -0.31
N LEU A 161 -3.05 7.09 -1.48
CA LEU A 161 -3.65 6.38 -2.60
C LEU A 161 -3.88 4.90 -2.28
N GLY A 162 -2.92 4.23 -1.65
CA GLY A 162 -3.09 2.86 -1.15
C GLY A 162 -4.30 2.75 -0.22
N GLY A 163 -4.43 3.66 0.74
CA GLY A 163 -5.59 3.70 1.63
C GLY A 163 -6.90 4.03 0.91
N ILE A 164 -6.91 4.87 -0.13
CA ILE A 164 -8.10 5.12 -0.96
C ILE A 164 -8.51 3.85 -1.72
N TYR A 165 -7.55 3.11 -2.28
CA TYR A 165 -7.85 1.88 -3.02
C TYR A 165 -8.46 0.82 -2.10
N ASP A 166 -7.89 0.64 -0.92
CA ASP A 166 -8.40 -0.28 0.10
C ASP A 166 -9.76 0.16 0.66
N PHE A 167 -9.90 1.44 1.01
CA PHE A 167 -11.17 2.04 1.43
C PHE A 167 -12.29 1.83 0.40
N CYS A 168 -11.98 1.94 -0.89
CA CYS A 168 -12.96 1.67 -1.94
C CYS A 168 -13.25 0.18 -2.09
N ALA A 169 -12.25 -0.70 -2.02
CA ALA A 169 -12.40 -2.14 -2.20
C ALA A 169 -13.11 -2.80 -1.00
N ASP A 170 -12.52 -2.68 0.19
CA ASP A 170 -13.00 -3.39 1.36
C ASP A 170 -14.03 -2.56 2.13
N GLY A 171 -13.83 -1.25 2.18
CA GLY A 171 -14.76 -0.33 2.82
C GLY A 171 -16.07 -0.18 2.06
N ILE A 172 -16.04 0.48 0.88
CA ILE A 172 -17.26 0.80 0.12
C ILE A 172 -17.83 -0.46 -0.54
N ILE A 173 -17.06 -1.13 -1.39
CA ILE A 173 -17.55 -2.26 -2.19
C ILE A 173 -17.90 -3.43 -1.27
N GLY A 174 -17.03 -3.80 -0.33
CA GLY A 174 -17.32 -4.83 0.68
C GLY A 174 -18.62 -4.55 1.47
N SER A 175 -18.83 -3.31 1.92
CA SER A 175 -20.07 -2.94 2.63
C SER A 175 -21.32 -2.98 1.73
N LEU A 176 -21.19 -2.62 0.45
CA LEU A 176 -22.28 -2.71 -0.52
C LEU A 176 -22.71 -4.17 -0.75
N PHE A 177 -21.73 -5.07 -0.97
CA PHE A 177 -22.02 -6.49 -1.24
C PHE A 177 -22.51 -7.26 -0.01
N SER A 178 -22.16 -6.83 1.19
CA SER A 178 -22.71 -7.38 2.43
C SER A 178 -24.10 -6.84 2.80
N GLY A 179 -24.64 -5.88 2.03
CA GLY A 179 -25.93 -5.25 2.30
C GLY A 179 -25.91 -4.31 3.51
N GLN A 180 -24.73 -3.91 3.99
CA GLN A 180 -24.55 -3.09 5.20
C GLN A 180 -24.20 -1.64 4.89
N PHE A 181 -24.34 -1.20 3.65
CA PHE A 181 -24.02 0.17 3.27
C PHE A 181 -25.09 1.15 3.75
N SER A 182 -24.71 2.06 4.65
CA SER A 182 -25.57 3.11 5.20
C SER A 182 -24.77 4.40 5.42
N LEU A 183 -25.45 5.51 5.71
CA LEU A 183 -24.77 6.76 6.09
C LEU A 183 -23.91 6.58 7.35
N GLY A 184 -24.37 5.77 8.32
CA GLY A 184 -23.59 5.43 9.51
C GLY A 184 -22.33 4.66 9.17
N THR A 185 -22.43 3.70 8.24
CA THR A 185 -21.30 2.93 7.71
C THR A 185 -20.29 3.85 7.05
N LEU A 186 -20.75 4.80 6.22
CA LEU A 186 -19.87 5.77 5.55
C LEU A 186 -19.11 6.64 6.56
N LEU A 187 -19.78 7.13 7.60
CA LEU A 187 -19.13 7.91 8.67
C LEU A 187 -18.08 7.08 9.42
N LEU A 188 -18.41 5.82 9.74
CA LEU A 188 -17.47 4.90 10.37
C LEU A 188 -16.24 4.67 9.50
N LEU A 189 -16.44 4.41 8.20
CA LEU A 189 -15.37 4.21 7.22
C LEU A 189 -14.41 5.40 7.16
N ILE A 190 -14.93 6.64 7.28
CA ILE A 190 -14.08 7.85 7.33
C ILE A 190 -13.25 7.89 8.61
N ILE A 191 -13.83 7.53 9.76
CA ILE A 191 -13.13 7.50 11.05
C ILE A 191 -12.01 6.46 11.03
N ILE A 192 -12.28 5.28 10.47
CA ILE A 192 -11.29 4.19 10.35
C ILE A 192 -10.40 4.31 9.12
N PHE A 193 -10.51 5.40 8.33
CA PHE A 193 -9.69 5.60 7.13
C PHE A 193 -8.18 5.36 7.33
N PRO A 194 -7.58 5.77 8.47
CA PRO A 194 -6.19 5.46 8.76
C PRO A 194 -5.84 3.97 8.71
N GLN A 195 -6.76 3.07 9.06
CA GLN A 195 -6.52 1.63 9.04
C GLN A 195 -6.28 1.12 7.61
N PHE A 196 -7.05 1.60 6.63
CA PHE A 196 -6.86 1.28 5.22
C PHE A 196 -5.49 1.74 4.70
N VAL A 197 -5.04 2.92 5.12
CA VAL A 197 -3.69 3.41 4.77
C VAL A 197 -2.60 2.49 5.33
N LEU A 198 -2.76 2.04 6.56
CA LEU A 198 -1.79 1.16 7.22
C LEU A 198 -1.76 -0.24 6.61
N CYS A 199 -2.93 -0.81 6.33
CA CYS A 199 -3.08 -2.13 5.71
C CYS A 199 -2.32 -2.20 4.38
N TYR A 200 -2.61 -1.28 3.46
CA TYR A 200 -2.01 -1.30 2.13
C TYR A 200 -0.60 -0.69 2.06
N SER A 201 -0.09 -0.18 3.18
CA SER A 201 1.22 0.49 3.22
C SER A 201 2.35 -0.42 2.74
N PHE A 202 2.34 -1.71 3.13
CA PHE A 202 3.41 -2.65 2.78
C PHE A 202 3.32 -3.10 1.33
N MET A 203 2.14 -3.01 0.72
CA MET A 203 1.94 -3.30 -0.68
C MET A 203 2.52 -2.18 -1.56
N VAL A 204 2.28 -0.90 -1.23
CA VAL A 204 2.62 0.21 -2.12
C VAL A 204 4.02 0.79 -1.89
N ILE A 205 4.52 0.78 -0.65
CA ILE A 205 5.79 1.45 -0.29
C ILE A 205 7.02 0.76 -0.89
N PRO A 206 7.20 -0.58 -0.80
CA PRO A 206 8.36 -1.25 -1.36
C PRO A 206 8.50 -1.07 -2.87
N ALA A 207 7.40 -1.27 -3.61
CA ALA A 207 7.36 -1.05 -5.06
C ALA A 207 7.72 0.41 -5.42
N THR A 208 7.16 1.38 -4.70
CA THR A 208 7.43 2.81 -4.93
C THR A 208 8.86 3.21 -4.61
N TYR A 209 9.42 2.66 -3.54
CA TYR A 209 10.82 2.88 -3.20
C TYR A 209 11.72 2.38 -4.32
N TYR A 210 11.46 1.17 -4.82
CA TYR A 210 12.18 0.60 -5.95
C TYR A 210 12.09 1.48 -7.21
N LEU A 211 10.91 2.01 -7.56
CA LEU A 211 10.78 2.90 -8.72
C LEU A 211 11.63 4.17 -8.59
N LYS A 212 11.66 4.77 -7.39
CA LYS A 212 12.34 6.06 -7.17
C LYS A 212 13.85 5.99 -7.20
N ILE A 213 14.44 4.88 -6.75
CA ILE A 213 15.89 4.69 -6.77
C ILE A 213 16.44 4.37 -8.16
N GLN A 214 15.58 3.96 -9.09
CA GLN A 214 15.96 3.70 -10.48
C GLN A 214 16.17 4.99 -11.29
N GLU A 215 15.88 6.17 -10.71
CA GLU A 215 16.06 7.50 -11.33
C GLU A 215 15.52 7.56 -12.77
N PHE A 216 14.40 6.89 -13.03
CA PHE A 216 13.76 6.94 -14.33
C PHE A 216 13.33 8.39 -14.61
N GLU A 217 13.45 8.84 -15.87
CA GLU A 217 12.95 10.14 -16.31
C GLU A 217 11.43 10.19 -16.14
N ILE A 218 10.97 10.50 -14.93
CA ILE A 218 9.58 10.80 -14.66
C ILE A 218 9.30 12.05 -15.48
N HIS A 219 8.40 11.96 -16.46
CA HIS A 219 7.97 13.13 -17.21
C HIS A 219 7.26 14.08 -16.23
N THR A 220 7.99 15.07 -15.72
CA THR A 220 7.61 15.98 -14.63
C THR A 220 6.57 17.00 -15.10
N LYS A 221 5.38 16.55 -15.50
CA LYS A 221 4.23 17.44 -15.66
C LYS A 221 3.55 17.61 -14.31
N LYS A 222 3.94 18.63 -13.54
CA LYS A 222 3.14 19.13 -12.40
C LYS A 222 1.83 19.69 -12.93
N ASN A 223 0.82 18.84 -13.05
CA ASN A 223 -0.50 19.18 -13.56
C ASN A 223 -1.54 18.60 -12.61
N PHE A 224 -2.62 19.35 -12.33
CA PHE A 224 -3.78 18.89 -11.56
C PHE A 224 -4.33 17.54 -12.05
N ASN A 225 -4.19 17.26 -13.34
CA ASN A 225 -4.54 15.96 -13.93
C ASN A 225 -3.89 14.77 -13.21
N LYS A 226 -2.75 14.95 -12.53
CA LYS A 226 -2.09 13.93 -11.71
C LYS A 226 -3.05 13.22 -10.76
N TYR A 227 -3.91 13.94 -10.05
CA TYR A 227 -4.81 13.33 -9.07
C TYR A 227 -5.94 12.56 -9.75
N ILE A 228 -6.42 13.01 -10.91
CA ILE A 228 -7.41 12.28 -11.72
C ILE A 228 -6.80 10.96 -12.21
N TRP A 229 -5.56 11.00 -12.73
CA TRP A 229 -4.86 9.78 -13.16
C TRP A 229 -4.56 8.83 -12.00
N ALA A 230 -4.39 9.35 -10.78
CA ALA A 230 -4.20 8.53 -9.59
C ALA A 230 -5.42 7.68 -9.23
N LEU A 231 -6.61 8.01 -9.75
CA LEU A 231 -7.82 7.21 -9.56
C LEU A 231 -7.96 6.08 -10.59
N LEU A 232 -7.06 5.97 -11.57
CA LEU A 232 -7.11 4.92 -12.60
C LEU A 232 -7.23 3.49 -12.02
N PRO A 233 -6.54 3.12 -10.92
CA PRO A 233 -6.73 1.80 -10.32
C PRO A 233 -8.17 1.53 -9.85
N LEU A 234 -8.95 2.55 -9.46
CA LEU A 234 -10.35 2.37 -9.07
C LEU A 234 -11.25 1.97 -10.25
N ILE A 235 -10.89 2.33 -11.48
CA ILE A 235 -11.62 1.86 -12.67
C ILE A 235 -11.43 0.34 -12.82
N VAL A 236 -10.20 -0.14 -12.58
CA VAL A 236 -9.90 -1.58 -12.58
C VAL A 236 -10.69 -2.29 -11.48
N LEU A 237 -10.84 -1.67 -10.30
CA LEU A 237 -11.62 -2.23 -9.19
C LEU A 237 -13.07 -2.44 -9.61
N PHE A 238 -13.65 -1.42 -10.24
CA PHE A 238 -15.03 -1.47 -10.71
C PHE A 238 -15.24 -2.58 -11.76
N ILE A 239 -14.33 -2.69 -12.74
CA ILE A 239 -14.40 -3.74 -13.77
C ILE A 239 -14.27 -5.13 -13.14
N TRP A 240 -13.31 -5.32 -12.23
CA TRP A 240 -13.10 -6.59 -11.54
C TRP A 240 -14.33 -6.98 -10.71
N THR A 241 -14.89 -6.02 -9.98
CA THR A 241 -16.11 -6.22 -9.16
C THR A 241 -17.29 -6.64 -10.02
N LEU A 242 -17.54 -5.97 -11.16
CA LEU A 242 -18.59 -6.38 -12.09
C LEU A 242 -18.37 -7.79 -12.64
N SER A 243 -17.11 -8.12 -12.97
CA SER A 243 -16.76 -9.43 -13.52
C SER A 243 -17.08 -10.55 -12.54
N ILE A 244 -16.69 -10.41 -11.27
CA ILE A 244 -16.97 -11.42 -10.24
C ILE A 244 -18.46 -11.61 -10.01
N ASN A 245 -19.25 -10.54 -9.99
CA ASN A 245 -20.69 -10.64 -9.80
C ASN A 245 -21.41 -11.38 -10.93
N ILE A 246 -20.93 -11.23 -12.17
CA ILE A 246 -21.44 -11.99 -13.30
C ILE A 246 -21.14 -13.48 -13.10
N TYR A 247 -19.91 -13.83 -12.69
CA TYR A 247 -19.54 -15.22 -12.45
C TYR A 247 -20.29 -15.86 -11.27
N SER A 248 -20.47 -15.15 -10.15
CA SER A 248 -21.19 -15.68 -8.99
C SER A 248 -22.70 -15.84 -9.29
N GLY A 249 -23.29 -14.92 -10.06
CA GLY A 249 -24.66 -15.06 -10.54
C GLY A 249 -24.86 -16.26 -11.45
N ILE A 250 -23.92 -16.54 -12.36
CA ILE A 250 -23.98 -17.71 -13.26
C ILE A 250 -23.85 -19.03 -12.49
N ILE A 251 -22.96 -19.10 -11.50
CA ILE A 251 -22.76 -20.32 -10.68
C ILE A 251 -23.97 -20.63 -9.79
N LEU A 252 -24.72 -19.62 -9.35
CA LEU A 252 -25.94 -19.82 -8.55
C LEU A 252 -27.19 -20.17 -9.40
N THR A 253 -27.08 -20.15 -10.74
CA THR A 253 -28.20 -20.44 -11.66
C THR A 253 -28.05 -21.80 -12.38
N ILE A 254 -26.97 -22.54 -12.13
CA ILE A 254 -26.70 -23.90 -12.63
C ILE A 254 -26.83 -24.88 -11.47
#